data_AF-A0A133ZCF9-F1
#
_entry.id   AF-A0A133ZCF9-F1
#
_cell.length_a   1.000
_cell.length_b   1.000
_cell.length_c   1.000
_cell.angle_alpha   90.00
_cell.angle_beta   90.00
_cell.angle_gamma   90.00
#
_symmetry.space_group_name_H-M   'P 1'
#
loop_
_entity.id
_entity.type
_entity.pdbx_description
1 polymer ?
#
loop_
_entity_poly.entity_id
_entity_poly.type
_entity_poly.pdbx_seq_one_letter_code
_entity_poly.pdbx_strand_id
1 'polypeptide(L)'
;MYFYVEYRPFVSVGVTLLQVSQALAGHHDFLDLYKHKGSLMFSGTYPSHGGGFMLFKADSIDDVQSCVQNDPLLYLGIQKCTITPFSPDDSTEFVLNLWNNTNAQCE
;
A
#
# COMPACT_ATOMS: atom_id res chain seq x y z
N MET A 1 -11.16 -7.44 3.92
CA MET A 1 -10.82 -6.06 4.35
C MET A 1 -10.10 -5.33 3.22
N TYR A 2 -9.97 -4.01 3.31
CA TYR A 2 -9.21 -3.23 2.33
C TYR A 2 -7.99 -2.59 2.97
N PHE A 3 -6.94 -2.44 2.18
CA PHE A 3 -5.65 -1.94 2.65
C PHE A 3 -5.12 -0.94 1.65
N TYR A 4 -4.81 0.25 2.14
CA TYR A 4 -4.12 1.28 1.41
C TYR A 4 -2.62 1.13 1.69
N VAL A 5 -1.85 0.91 0.64
CA VAL A 5 -0.40 0.77 0.71
C VAL A 5 0.21 1.99 0.05
N GLU A 6 0.71 2.93 0.84
CA GLU A 6 1.48 4.06 0.33
C GLU A 6 2.94 3.62 0.18
N TYR A 7 3.54 3.84 -1.00
CA TYR A 7 4.96 3.61 -1.22
C TYR A 7 5.68 4.91 -1.58
N ARG A 8 6.90 5.06 -1.07
CA ARG A 8 7.77 6.21 -1.33
C ARG A 8 9.16 5.74 -1.79
N PRO A 9 9.79 6.47 -2.71
CA PRO A 9 11.14 6.20 -3.18
C PRO A 9 12.11 6.19 -2.01
N PHE A 10 13.00 5.23 -2.04
CA PHE A 10 14.12 5.09 -1.13
C PHE A 10 15.26 4.49 -1.95
N VAL A 11 16.52 4.67 -1.60
CA VAL A 11 17.56 3.89 -2.28
C VAL A 11 18.57 3.49 -1.23
N SER A 12 18.57 2.20 -0.90
CA SER A 12 19.58 1.61 -0.03
C SER A 12 20.98 1.81 -0.62
N VAL A 13 21.95 2.01 0.27
CA VAL A 13 23.37 2.11 -0.12
C VAL A 13 23.78 0.83 -0.86
N GLY A 14 24.45 0.99 -2.00
CA GLY A 14 24.95 -0.13 -2.80
C GLY A 14 24.01 -0.65 -3.88
N VAL A 15 22.78 -0.12 -4.00
CA VAL A 15 21.90 -0.44 -5.13
C VAL A 15 22.38 0.27 -6.40
N THR A 16 22.56 -0.50 -7.47
CA THR A 16 23.03 -0.02 -8.78
C THR A 16 21.87 0.36 -9.71
N LEU A 17 22.15 1.20 -10.71
CA LEU A 17 21.16 1.56 -11.74
C LEU A 17 20.63 0.34 -12.51
N LEU A 18 21.48 -0.67 -12.75
CA LEU A 18 21.06 -1.91 -13.40
C LEU A 18 20.03 -2.67 -12.54
N GLN A 19 20.27 -2.77 -11.24
CA GLN A 19 19.32 -3.38 -10.30
C GLN A 19 18.00 -2.59 -10.24
N VAL A 20 18.06 -1.25 -10.25
CA VAL A 20 16.85 -0.42 -10.33
C VAL A 20 16.07 -0.71 -11.62
N SER A 21 16.75 -0.76 -12.77
CA SER A 21 16.09 -1.04 -14.05
C SER A 21 15.43 -2.42 -14.09
N GLN A 22 16.07 -3.45 -13.53
CA GLN A 22 15.49 -4.79 -13.46
C GLN A 22 14.32 -4.86 -12.47
N ALA A 23 14.44 -4.17 -11.34
CA ALA A 23 13.40 -4.10 -10.33
C ALA A 23 12.14 -3.38 -10.83
N LEU A 24 12.29 -2.35 -11.67
CA LEU A 24 11.16 -1.68 -12.31
C LEU A 24 10.38 -2.61 -13.24
N ALA A 25 11.07 -3.45 -14.01
CA ALA A 25 10.40 -4.47 -14.83
C ALA A 25 9.64 -5.48 -13.96
N GLY A 26 10.30 -6.04 -12.94
CA GLY A 26 9.67 -6.99 -12.02
C GLY A 26 8.55 -6.39 -11.18
N HIS A 27 8.58 -5.08 -10.91
CA HIS A 27 7.48 -4.37 -10.24
C HIS A 27 6.22 -4.35 -11.10
N HIS A 28 6.34 -4.14 -12.41
CA HIS A 28 5.18 -4.22 -13.30
C HIS A 28 4.59 -5.63 -13.33
N ASP A 29 5.44 -6.67 -13.42
CA ASP A 29 4.99 -8.07 -13.37
C ASP A 29 4.29 -8.39 -12.04
N PHE A 30 4.81 -7.86 -10.93
CA PHE A 30 4.17 -7.95 -9.60
C PHE A 30 2.78 -7.30 -9.61
N LEU A 31 2.66 -6.05 -10.07
CA LEU A 31 1.37 -5.36 -10.14
C LEU A 31 0.36 -6.13 -11.00
N ASP A 32 0.79 -6.61 -12.15
CA ASP A 32 -0.08 -7.36 -13.07
C ASP A 32 -0.51 -8.68 -12.45
N LEU A 33 0.39 -9.44 -11.81
CA LEU A 33 0.04 -10.68 -11.11
C LEU A 33 -1.09 -10.46 -10.10
N TYR A 34 -0.97 -9.45 -9.24
CA TYR A 34 -1.94 -9.22 -8.17
C TYR A 34 -3.23 -8.57 -8.66
N LYS A 35 -3.20 -7.82 -9.78
CA LYS A 35 -4.41 -7.38 -10.47
C LYS A 35 -5.18 -8.56 -11.05
N HIS A 36 -4.50 -9.50 -11.71
CA HIS A 36 -5.14 -10.70 -12.26
C HIS A 36 -5.71 -11.63 -11.19
N LYS A 37 -5.06 -11.72 -10.02
CA LYS A 37 -5.59 -12.43 -8.84
C LYS A 37 -6.82 -11.75 -8.23
N GLY A 38 -7.11 -10.50 -8.58
CA GLY A 38 -8.17 -9.69 -7.98
C GLY A 38 -7.86 -9.15 -6.58
N SER A 39 -6.65 -9.38 -6.07
CA SER A 39 -6.19 -8.90 -4.76
C SER A 39 -5.77 -7.44 -4.82
N LEU A 40 -5.13 -7.01 -5.91
CA LEU A 40 -4.80 -5.61 -6.17
C LEU A 40 -5.92 -4.96 -6.99
N MET A 41 -6.67 -4.06 -6.36
CA MET A 41 -7.82 -3.41 -6.99
C MET A 41 -7.43 -2.18 -7.80
N PHE A 42 -6.44 -1.44 -7.32
CA PHE A 42 -5.99 -0.20 -7.94
C PHE A 42 -4.54 0.08 -7.59
N SER A 43 -3.80 0.71 -8.50
CA SER A 43 -2.50 1.29 -8.20
C SER A 43 -2.26 2.53 -9.03
N GLY A 44 -1.48 3.47 -8.50
CA GLY A 44 -1.19 4.73 -9.19
C GLY A 44 -0.04 5.49 -8.55
N THR A 45 0.59 6.36 -9.33
CA THR A 45 1.68 7.22 -8.89
C THR A 45 1.18 8.60 -8.48
N TYR A 46 1.90 9.26 -7.58
CA TYR A 46 1.61 10.66 -7.27
C TYR A 46 2.22 11.59 -8.31
N PRO A 47 1.55 12.71 -8.66
CA PRO A 47 2.03 13.63 -9.69
C PRO A 47 3.33 14.37 -9.33
N SER A 48 3.59 14.64 -8.05
CA SER A 48 4.56 15.67 -7.63
C SER A 48 5.72 15.17 -6.77
N HIS A 49 5.60 13.99 -6.17
CA HIS A 49 6.61 13.42 -5.28
C HIS A 49 6.67 11.95 -5.60
N GLY A 50 7.83 11.45 -6.03
CA GLY A 50 7.96 10.06 -6.43
C GLY A 50 7.30 9.13 -5.41
N GLY A 51 6.83 7.98 -5.88
CA GLY A 51 6.02 7.05 -5.10
C GLY A 51 4.60 6.96 -5.64
N GLY A 52 3.71 6.46 -4.80
CA GLY A 52 2.35 6.19 -5.19
C GLY A 52 1.62 5.35 -4.16
N PHE A 53 0.55 4.69 -4.61
CA PHE A 53 -0.24 3.83 -3.78
C PHE A 53 -0.72 2.57 -4.49
N MET A 54 -1.02 1.56 -3.69
CA MET A 54 -1.73 0.36 -4.08
C MET A 54 -2.93 0.16 -3.15
N LEU A 55 -4.01 -0.36 -3.72
CA LEU A 55 -5.22 -0.70 -2.99
C LEU A 55 -5.44 -2.21 -3.02
N PHE A 56 -5.25 -2.87 -1.87
CA PHE A 56 -5.39 -4.30 -1.74
C PHE A 56 -6.71 -4.69 -1.08
N LYS A 57 -7.27 -5.81 -1.53
CA LYS A 57 -8.28 -6.60 -0.83
C LYS A 57 -7.63 -7.87 -0.30
N ALA A 58 -7.71 -8.08 1.01
CA ALA A 58 -7.14 -9.23 1.71
C ALA A 58 -7.92 -9.55 2.98
N ASP A 59 -7.66 -10.71 3.58
CA ASP A 59 -8.33 -11.16 4.79
C ASP A 59 -7.65 -10.60 6.06
N SER A 60 -6.35 -10.34 6.01
CA SER A 60 -5.57 -9.77 7.11
C SER A 60 -4.45 -8.81 6.65
N ILE A 61 -3.88 -8.07 7.61
CA ILE A 61 -2.69 -7.24 7.34
C ILE A 61 -1.47 -8.09 6.98
N ASP A 62 -1.35 -9.28 7.58
CA ASP A 62 -0.23 -10.21 7.35
C ASP A 62 -0.24 -10.73 5.91
N ASP A 63 -1.42 -10.94 5.32
CA ASP A 63 -1.56 -11.31 3.90
C ASP A 63 -1.01 -10.21 2.99
N VAL A 64 -1.35 -8.95 3.27
CA VAL A 64 -0.87 -7.81 2.48
C VAL A 64 0.62 -7.62 2.66
N GLN A 65 1.13 -7.72 3.89
CA GLN A 65 2.56 -7.67 4.19
C GLN A 65 3.32 -8.73 3.39
N SER A 66 2.84 -9.98 3.42
CA SER A 66 3.43 -11.09 2.68
C SER A 66 3.39 -10.86 1.17
N CYS A 67 2.33 -10.23 0.64
CA CYS A 67 2.26 -9.86 -0.77
C CYS A 67 3.30 -8.78 -1.12
N VAL A 68 3.29 -7.64 -0.43
CA VAL A 68 4.13 -6.48 -0.80
C VAL A 68 5.63 -6.74 -0.59
N GLN A 69 6.01 -7.69 0.28
CA GLN A 69 7.40 -8.13 0.41
C GLN A 69 7.95 -8.80 -0.87
N ASN A 70 7.08 -9.26 -1.77
CA ASN A 70 7.50 -9.79 -3.07
C ASN A 70 7.71 -8.72 -4.14
N ASP A 71 7.43 -7.44 -3.84
CA ASP A 71 7.72 -6.33 -4.75
C ASP A 71 9.25 -6.11 -4.84
N PRO A 72 9.87 -6.23 -6.04
CA PRO A 72 11.29 -5.98 -6.24
C PRO A 72 11.77 -4.63 -5.76
N LEU A 73 10.92 -3.60 -5.87
CA LEU A 73 11.30 -2.28 -5.41
C LEU A 73 11.33 -2.20 -3.88
N LEU A 74 10.53 -3.02 -3.19
CA LEU A 74 10.51 -3.07 -1.74
C LEU A 74 11.66 -3.93 -1.18
N TYR A 75 11.83 -5.17 -1.65
CA TYR A 75 12.84 -6.06 -1.07
C TYR A 75 14.29 -5.65 -1.40
N LEU A 76 14.52 -4.94 -2.52
CA LEU A 76 15.84 -4.34 -2.83
C LEU A 76 16.08 -3.02 -2.07
N GLY A 77 15.08 -2.52 -1.33
CA GLY A 77 15.17 -1.23 -0.64
C GLY A 77 15.25 -0.04 -1.61
N ILE A 78 14.56 -0.12 -2.75
CA ILE A 78 14.34 0.99 -3.69
C ILE A 78 13.06 1.79 -3.30
N GLN A 79 12.25 1.22 -2.42
CA GLN A 79 11.07 1.85 -1.87
C GLN A 79 10.88 1.46 -0.42
N LYS A 80 10.09 2.25 0.29
CA LYS A 80 9.49 1.89 1.57
C LYS A 80 7.99 2.02 1.45
N CYS A 81 7.26 1.22 2.21
CA CYS A 81 5.81 1.30 2.24
C CYS A 81 5.26 1.46 3.66
N THR A 82 4.05 1.99 3.73
CA THR A 82 3.19 1.95 4.91
C THR A 82 1.87 1.32 4.52
N ILE A 83 1.34 0.43 5.36
CA ILE A 83 0.10 -0.29 5.12
C ILE A 83 -0.93 0.21 6.14
N THR A 84 -2.06 0.70 5.63
CA THR A 84 -3.15 1.22 6.46
C THR A 84 -4.43 0.44 6.14
N PRO A 85 -4.99 -0.32 7.10
CA PRO A 85 -6.28 -0.96 6.92
C PRO A 85 -7.40 0.09 6.88
N PHE A 86 -8.40 -0.15 6.06
CA PHE A 86 -9.63 0.64 6.05
C PHE A 86 -10.83 -0.20 5.63
N SER A 87 -12.02 0.33 5.90
CA SER A 87 -13.30 -0.22 5.44
C SER A 87 -13.92 0.78 4.47
N PRO A 88 -14.67 0.32 3.44
CA PRO A 88 -15.51 1.22 2.65
C PRO A 88 -16.48 1.91 3.59
N ASP A 89 -16.77 3.16 3.30
CA ASP A 89 -17.59 3.99 4.17
C ASP A 89 -19.02 3.44 4.31
N ASP A 90 -19.47 3.30 5.55
CA ASP A 90 -20.87 3.47 5.93
C ASP A 90 -20.94 4.77 6.75
N SER A 91 -21.22 5.87 6.06
CA SER A 91 -21.21 7.23 6.62
C SER A 91 -22.01 7.37 7.93
N THR A 92 -23.01 6.51 8.14
CA THR A 92 -23.84 6.51 9.34
C THR A 92 -23.04 6.07 10.57
N GLU A 93 -22.29 4.98 10.45
CA GLU A 93 -21.51 4.42 11.55
C GLU A 93 -20.31 5.31 11.92
N PHE A 94 -19.66 5.90 10.91
CA PHE A 94 -18.55 6.83 11.11
C PHE A 94 -18.95 8.06 11.94
N VAL A 95 -20.07 8.71 11.60
CA VAL A 95 -20.56 9.91 12.30
C VAL A 95 -20.98 9.59 13.74
N LEU A 96 -21.67 8.47 13.95
CA LEU A 96 -22.09 8.03 15.29
C LEU A 96 -20.88 7.73 16.19
N ASN A 97 -19.87 7.05 15.66
CA ASN A 97 -18.63 6.77 16.40
C ASN A 97 -17.85 8.04 16.75
N LEU A 98 -17.77 9.00 15.82
CA LEU A 98 -17.12 10.29 16.08
C LEU A 98 -17.85 11.05 17.20
N TRP A 99 -19.19 11.13 17.14
CA TRP A 99 -20.02 11.82 18.13
C TRP A 99 -19.87 11.21 19.54
N ASN A 100 -19.93 9.89 19.64
CA ASN A 100 -19.83 9.20 20.93
C ASN A 100 -18.44 9.33 21.56
N ASN A 101 -17.37 9.19 20.77
CA ASN A 101 -15.99 9.31 21.29
C ASN A 101 -15.62 10.74 21.69
N THR A 102 -16.19 11.75 21.03
CA THR A 102 -15.93 13.16 21.36
C THR A 102 -16.64 13.55 22.66
N ASN A 103 -17.88 13.08 22.86
CA ASN A 103 -18.66 13.41 24.05
C ASN A 103 -18.27 12.58 25.29
N ALA A 104 -17.73 11.37 25.11
CA ALA A 104 -17.19 10.56 26.20
C ALA A 104 -15.89 11.11 26.83
N GLN A 105 -15.24 12.10 26.20
CA GLN A 105 -14.06 12.79 26.76
C GLN A 105 -14.41 14.05 27.56
N CYS A 106 -15.69 14.40 27.66
CA CYS A 106 -16.17 15.57 28.41
C CYS A 106 -16.94 15.21 29.69
N GLU A 107 -17.02 13.93 30.04
CA GLU A 107 -17.51 13.41 31.33
C GLU A 107 -16.35 12.85 32.17
#